data_AF-A0A924V1Q4-F1
#
_entry.id   AF-A0A924V1Q4-F1
#
_cell.length_a   1.000
_cell.length_b   1.000
_cell.length_c   1.000
_cell.angle_alpha   90.00
_cell.angle_beta   90.00
_cell.angle_gamma   90.00
#
_symmetry.space_group_name_H-M   'P 1'
#
loop_
_entity.id
_entity.type
_entity.pdbx_description
1 polymer ?
#
loop_
_entity_poly.entity_id
_entity_poly.type
_entity_poly.pdbx_seq_one_letter_code
_entity_poly.pdbx_strand_id
1 'polypeptide(L)'
;MKFNRELIIQAIIAEKEHFLKFLDHINVQDNGGEIPLVMYLAYFEKHIRRDPDKESLKQLLSLESLIDNGFFVNDNRDSGKIAFNKVILDLLTFIDTKRNKQLSNIEFDDLRSRTISFAQSIKSQSPGSVDHTEALSAFKKLLIEINTKVQENVFVLQSKANEIAEDYKAYEAGESVVTINDLYRKVSELFHRNVKPFLDFTTTDQILVVESFSDVMMALIAYFEAQNDTAMAISLSYRKTAITSFYKDIRQISNR
;
A
#
# COMPACT_ATOMS: atom_id res chain seq x y z
N MET A 1 -1.11 30.49 -6.32
CA MET A 1 -0.45 31.01 -5.08
C MET A 1 0.18 29.86 -4.29
N LYS A 2 1.45 29.95 -3.88
CA LYS A 2 2.10 28.89 -3.07
C LYS A 2 1.70 29.04 -1.61
N PHE A 3 0.97 28.06 -1.09
CA PHE A 3 0.57 27.98 0.31
C PHE A 3 1.51 27.04 1.07
N ASN A 4 1.52 27.13 2.40
CA ASN A 4 2.19 26.09 3.19
C ASN A 4 1.47 24.75 2.94
N ARG A 5 2.20 23.77 2.37
CA ARG A 5 1.69 22.42 2.08
C ARG A 5 1.09 21.75 3.32
N GLU A 6 1.62 22.05 4.50
CA GLU A 6 1.09 21.55 5.77
C GLU A 6 -0.36 21.97 6.00
N LEU A 7 -0.71 23.24 5.74
CA LEU A 7 -2.08 23.75 5.90
C LEU A 7 -3.04 23.09 4.90
N ILE A 8 -2.57 22.82 3.68
CA ILE A 8 -3.36 22.09 2.68
C ILE A 8 -3.58 20.64 3.14
N ILE A 9 -2.56 19.97 3.67
CA ILE A 9 -2.71 18.61 4.22
C ILE A 9 -3.72 18.60 5.37
N GLN A 10 -3.63 19.56 6.30
CA GLN A 10 -4.59 19.69 7.40
C GLN A 10 -6.02 19.90 6.88
N ALA A 11 -6.20 20.72 5.84
CA ALA A 11 -7.49 20.92 5.19
C ALA A 11 -8.03 19.65 4.53
N ILE A 12 -7.17 18.89 3.84
CA ILE A 12 -7.53 17.59 3.24
C ILE A 12 -7.96 16.59 4.33
N ILE A 13 -7.24 16.54 5.45
CA ILE A 13 -7.57 15.65 6.58
C ILE A 13 -8.89 16.06 7.23
N ALA A 14 -9.15 17.37 7.39
CA ALA A 14 -10.42 17.86 7.92
C ALA A 14 -11.61 17.44 7.05
N GLU A 15 -11.41 17.36 5.73
CA GLU A 15 -12.42 16.95 4.75
C GLU A 15 -12.25 15.49 4.28
N LYS A 16 -11.57 14.64 5.06
CA LYS A 16 -11.15 13.30 4.65
C LYS A 16 -12.26 12.47 4.02
N GLU A 17 -13.48 12.48 4.56
CA GLU A 17 -14.59 11.65 4.07
C GLU A 17 -14.96 11.95 2.61
N HIS A 18 -14.72 13.18 2.14
CA HIS A 18 -14.90 13.54 0.74
C HIS A 18 -13.71 13.09 -0.11
N PHE A 19 -12.50 13.21 0.42
CA PHE A 19 -11.29 12.77 -0.28
C PHE A 19 -11.24 11.25 -0.44
N LEU A 20 -11.74 10.48 0.54
CA LEU A 20 -11.86 9.03 0.44
C LEU A 20 -12.82 8.60 -0.68
N LYS A 21 -13.82 9.42 -1.05
CA LYS A 21 -14.70 9.13 -2.20
C LYS A 21 -13.97 9.24 -3.54
N PHE A 22 -12.93 10.07 -3.63
CA PHE A 22 -12.06 10.10 -4.80
C PHE A 22 -11.20 8.83 -4.87
N LEU A 23 -10.71 8.34 -3.72
CA LEU A 23 -10.04 7.05 -3.66
C LEU A 23 -10.96 5.91 -4.09
N ASP A 24 -12.23 5.91 -3.66
CA ASP A 24 -13.21 4.90 -4.10
C ASP A 24 -13.33 4.87 -5.63
N HIS A 25 -13.40 6.05 -6.27
CA HIS A 25 -13.45 6.15 -7.72
C HIS A 25 -12.18 5.61 -8.40
N ILE A 26 -11.00 6.02 -7.90
CA ILE A 26 -9.70 5.53 -8.39
C ILE A 26 -9.61 4.01 -8.23
N ASN A 27 -10.10 3.49 -7.11
CA ASN A 27 -10.02 2.07 -6.80
C ASN A 27 -10.92 1.23 -7.70
N VAL A 28 -12.13 1.71 -8.01
CA VAL A 28 -13.07 1.04 -8.91
C VAL A 28 -12.60 1.07 -10.37
N GLN A 29 -12.00 2.18 -10.81
CA GLN A 29 -11.60 2.39 -12.20
C GLN A 29 -10.16 1.94 -12.52
N ASP A 30 -9.36 1.64 -11.49
CA ASP A 30 -7.94 1.27 -11.57
C ASP A 30 -7.09 2.19 -12.46
N ASN A 31 -7.35 3.49 -12.38
CA ASN A 31 -6.85 4.50 -13.32
C ASN A 31 -5.57 5.21 -12.85
N GLY A 32 -4.74 4.55 -12.03
CA GLY A 32 -3.44 5.08 -11.64
C GLY A 32 -3.45 6.37 -10.80
N GLY A 33 -4.58 6.70 -10.14
CA GLY A 33 -4.70 7.90 -9.30
C GLY A 33 -5.42 9.08 -9.97
N GLU A 34 -6.02 8.86 -11.14
CA GLU A 34 -6.78 9.87 -11.88
C GLU A 34 -8.22 10.03 -11.39
N ILE A 35 -8.77 11.23 -11.48
CA ILE A 35 -10.21 11.48 -11.35
C ILE A 35 -10.68 12.48 -12.42
N PRO A 36 -11.95 12.44 -12.82
CA PRO A 36 -12.53 13.49 -13.66
C PRO A 36 -12.44 14.84 -12.94
N LEU A 37 -11.95 15.88 -13.62
CA LEU A 37 -11.84 17.23 -13.06
C LEU A 37 -13.21 17.76 -12.59
N VAL A 38 -14.25 17.47 -13.35
CA VAL A 38 -15.64 17.84 -13.02
C VAL A 38 -16.09 17.26 -11.68
N MET A 39 -15.58 16.09 -11.28
CA MET A 39 -15.90 15.46 -10.01
C MET A 39 -15.35 16.29 -8.85
N TYR A 40 -14.10 16.75 -8.97
CA TYR A 40 -13.48 17.61 -7.98
C TYR A 40 -14.16 18.98 -7.89
N LEU A 41 -14.43 19.61 -9.04
CA LEU A 41 -15.10 20.91 -9.09
C LEU A 41 -16.50 20.86 -8.47
N ALA A 42 -17.27 19.80 -8.73
CA ALA A 42 -18.58 19.60 -8.14
C ALA A 42 -18.50 19.44 -6.62
N TYR A 43 -17.51 18.69 -6.11
CA TYR A 43 -17.25 18.60 -4.68
C TYR A 43 -16.92 19.98 -4.09
N PHE A 44 -15.96 20.69 -4.65
CA PHE A 44 -15.51 21.98 -4.15
C PHE A 44 -16.66 22.99 -4.10
N GLU A 45 -17.43 23.11 -5.18
CA GLU A 45 -18.57 24.02 -5.27
C GLU A 45 -19.65 23.67 -4.24
N LYS A 46 -19.99 22.39 -4.09
CA LYS A 46 -21.08 21.94 -3.23
C LYS A 46 -20.73 21.95 -1.74
N HIS A 47 -19.51 21.54 -1.39
CA HIS A 47 -19.14 21.20 -0.01
C HIS A 47 -18.14 22.15 0.64
N ILE A 48 -17.46 23.00 -0.14
CA ILE A 48 -16.48 23.96 0.36
C ILE A 48 -16.93 25.39 0.07
N ARG A 49 -17.24 25.72 -1.19
CA ARG A 49 -17.49 27.11 -1.60
C ARG A 49 -18.78 27.70 -1.03
N ARG A 50 -19.84 26.90 -0.98
CA ARG A 50 -21.17 27.33 -0.51
C ARG A 50 -21.34 27.29 1.01
N ASP A 51 -20.38 26.70 1.71
CA ASP A 51 -20.41 26.59 3.16
C ASP A 51 -19.75 27.84 3.78
N PRO A 52 -20.49 28.67 4.53
CA PRO A 52 -19.94 29.86 5.17
C PRO A 52 -18.94 29.51 6.28
N ASP A 53 -19.04 28.33 6.90
CA ASP A 53 -18.15 27.92 7.99
C ASP A 53 -16.77 27.44 7.49
N LYS A 54 -16.63 27.29 6.16
CA LYS A 54 -15.41 26.78 5.50
C LYS A 54 -14.65 27.84 4.72
N GLU A 55 -14.83 29.12 5.04
CA GLU A 55 -14.17 30.24 4.35
C GLU A 55 -12.64 30.07 4.29
N SER A 56 -12.03 29.60 5.38
CA SER A 56 -10.59 29.31 5.46
C SER A 56 -10.13 28.19 4.52
N LEU A 57 -11.01 27.25 4.16
CA LEU A 57 -10.71 26.13 3.27
C LEU A 57 -10.83 26.49 1.79
N LYS A 58 -11.61 27.52 1.44
CA LYS A 58 -11.87 27.91 0.04
C LYS A 58 -10.59 28.22 -0.72
N GLN A 59 -9.67 28.94 -0.11
CA GLN A 59 -8.39 29.27 -0.74
C GLN A 59 -7.47 28.04 -0.80
N LEU A 60 -7.36 27.30 0.32
CA LEU A 60 -6.46 26.15 0.45
C LEU A 60 -6.83 25.00 -0.49
N LEU A 61 -8.12 24.67 -0.58
CA LEU A 61 -8.65 23.58 -1.40
C LEU A 61 -9.14 24.08 -2.77
N SER A 62 -8.79 25.28 -3.21
CA SER A 62 -9.08 25.65 -4.61
C SER A 62 -8.27 24.76 -5.57
N LEU A 63 -8.83 24.47 -6.75
CA LEU A 63 -8.12 23.66 -7.76
C LEU A 63 -6.74 24.25 -8.09
N GLU A 64 -6.67 25.57 -8.27
CA GLU A 64 -5.42 26.29 -8.53
C GLU A 64 -4.42 26.09 -7.39
N SER A 65 -4.85 26.22 -6.13
CA SER A 65 -3.99 25.96 -4.97
C SER A 65 -3.46 24.53 -4.97
N LEU A 66 -4.30 23.53 -5.21
CA LEU A 66 -3.88 22.13 -5.21
C LEU A 66 -2.89 21.81 -6.35
N ILE A 67 -3.07 22.41 -7.52
CA ILE A 67 -2.13 22.24 -8.64
C ILE A 67 -0.81 22.97 -8.35
N ASP A 68 -0.86 24.25 -7.98
CA ASP A 68 0.31 25.09 -7.73
C ASP A 68 1.21 24.54 -6.61
N ASN A 69 0.61 23.84 -5.65
CA ASN A 69 1.32 23.25 -4.52
C ASN A 69 1.70 21.78 -4.74
N GLY A 70 1.32 21.19 -5.88
CA GLY A 70 1.71 19.85 -6.32
C GLY A 70 0.92 18.71 -5.69
N PHE A 71 -0.29 18.96 -5.22
CA PHE A 71 -1.23 17.94 -4.73
C PHE A 71 -1.98 17.27 -5.88
N PHE A 72 -2.28 18.05 -6.93
CA PHE A 72 -2.73 17.53 -8.20
C PHE A 72 -1.68 17.71 -9.29
N VAL A 73 -1.59 16.70 -10.14
CA VAL A 73 -0.87 16.74 -11.40
C VAL A 73 -1.91 16.82 -12.51
N ASN A 74 -1.78 17.83 -13.37
CA ASN A 74 -2.61 17.97 -14.55
C ASN A 74 -1.73 17.74 -15.77
N ASP A 75 -1.73 16.50 -16.27
CA ASP A 75 -0.87 16.09 -17.37
C ASP A 75 -1.37 16.65 -18.71
N ASN A 76 -2.67 16.99 -18.83
CA ASN A 76 -3.20 17.66 -20.01
C ASN A 76 -4.54 18.37 -19.75
N ARG A 77 -4.60 19.69 -20.01
CA ARG A 77 -5.81 20.52 -19.81
C ARG A 77 -7.01 20.04 -20.64
N ASP A 78 -6.76 19.35 -21.75
CA ASP A 78 -7.78 18.85 -22.67
C ASP A 78 -8.37 17.49 -22.27
N SER A 79 -7.70 16.75 -21.37
CA SER A 79 -8.15 15.40 -20.96
C SER A 79 -9.37 15.40 -20.05
N GLY A 80 -9.72 16.55 -19.46
CA GLY A 80 -10.79 16.66 -18.47
C GLY A 80 -10.52 15.87 -17.17
N LYS A 81 -9.28 15.44 -16.93
CA LYS A 81 -8.86 14.66 -15.76
C LYS A 81 -7.77 15.38 -14.98
N ILE A 82 -7.65 15.01 -13.70
CA ILE A 82 -6.55 15.38 -12.81
C ILE A 82 -6.08 14.13 -12.08
N ALA A 83 -4.80 14.05 -11.77
CA ALA A 83 -4.23 12.96 -10.98
C ALA A 83 -3.80 13.45 -9.61
N PHE A 84 -4.00 12.65 -8.57
CA PHE A 84 -3.35 12.90 -7.29
C PHE A 84 -1.85 12.70 -7.42
N ASN A 85 -1.08 13.58 -6.77
CA ASN A 85 0.32 13.29 -6.53
C ASN A 85 0.42 12.00 -5.69
N LYS A 86 1.33 11.10 -6.08
CA LYS A 86 1.55 9.81 -5.41
C LYS A 86 1.67 9.95 -3.89
N VAL A 87 2.40 10.95 -3.38
CA VAL A 87 2.59 11.14 -1.94
C VAL A 87 1.25 11.42 -1.22
N ILE A 88 0.36 12.16 -1.85
CA ILE A 88 -0.96 12.48 -1.29
C ILE A 88 -1.88 11.27 -1.37
N LEU A 89 -1.80 10.52 -2.46
CA LEU A 89 -2.52 9.27 -2.62
C LEU A 89 -2.10 8.26 -1.54
N ASP A 90 -0.79 8.08 -1.33
CA ASP A 90 -0.22 7.19 -0.31
C ASP A 90 -0.65 7.65 1.10
N LEU A 91 -0.68 8.97 1.38
CA LEU A 91 -1.16 9.50 2.65
C LEU A 91 -2.65 9.21 2.90
N LEU A 92 -3.51 9.47 1.91
CA LEU A 92 -4.95 9.23 2.04
C LEU A 92 -5.26 7.73 2.19
N THR A 93 -4.53 6.89 1.45
CA THR A 93 -4.52 5.43 1.55
C THR A 93 -4.11 5.02 2.97
N PHE A 94 -2.99 5.52 3.49
CA PHE A 94 -2.56 5.24 4.86
C PHE A 94 -3.62 5.60 5.93
N ILE A 95 -4.33 6.72 5.75
CA ILE A 95 -5.42 7.13 6.65
C ILE A 95 -6.66 6.21 6.52
N ASP A 96 -6.89 5.62 5.35
CA ASP A 96 -8.04 4.75 5.07
C ASP A 96 -7.75 3.27 5.33
N THR A 97 -7.74 2.90 6.62
CA THR A 97 -7.55 1.51 7.03
C THR A 97 -8.67 0.57 6.58
N LYS A 98 -9.84 1.07 6.19
CA LYS A 98 -11.02 0.27 5.82
C LYS A 98 -11.07 -0.03 4.32
N ARG A 99 -10.74 0.94 3.47
CA ARG A 99 -10.89 0.82 2.00
C ARG A 99 -9.55 0.63 1.29
N ASN A 100 -8.46 0.45 2.04
CA ASN A 100 -7.15 0.23 1.46
C ASN A 100 -7.11 -0.95 0.49
N LYS A 101 -6.52 -0.68 -0.67
CA LYS A 101 -6.25 -1.70 -1.67
C LYS A 101 -5.29 -2.72 -1.07
N GLN A 102 -5.65 -3.97 -1.26
CA GLN A 102 -4.84 -5.11 -0.90
C GLN A 102 -3.65 -5.19 -1.83
N LEU A 103 -2.52 -5.72 -1.33
CA LEU A 103 -1.40 -6.03 -2.21
C LEU A 103 -1.83 -7.09 -3.21
N SER A 104 -1.74 -6.76 -4.49
CA SER A 104 -2.01 -7.72 -5.56
C SER A 104 -0.86 -8.71 -5.72
N ASN A 105 -1.14 -9.86 -6.35
CA ASN A 105 -0.10 -10.83 -6.72
C ASN A 105 1.03 -10.18 -7.53
N ILE A 106 0.66 -9.25 -8.43
CA ILE A 106 1.61 -8.52 -9.28
C ILE A 106 2.56 -7.68 -8.43
N GLU A 107 2.07 -7.03 -7.37
CA GLU A 107 2.91 -6.24 -6.48
C GLU A 107 3.84 -7.11 -5.65
N PHE A 108 3.38 -8.26 -5.16
CA PHE A 108 4.27 -9.22 -4.47
C PHE A 108 5.35 -9.76 -5.42
N ASP A 109 5.00 -10.05 -6.67
CA ASP A 109 5.96 -10.50 -7.67
C ASP A 109 6.97 -9.42 -8.08
N ASP A 110 6.56 -8.15 -8.15
CA ASP A 110 7.47 -7.02 -8.35
C ASP A 110 8.48 -6.91 -7.20
N LEU A 111 8.00 -6.92 -5.95
CA LEU A 111 8.85 -6.86 -4.76
C LEU A 111 9.85 -8.02 -4.70
N ARG A 112 9.41 -9.21 -5.10
CA ARG A 112 10.26 -10.41 -5.20
C ARG A 112 11.32 -10.24 -6.29
N SER A 113 10.91 -9.81 -7.48
CA SER A 113 11.82 -9.61 -8.62
C SER A 113 12.89 -8.55 -8.33
N ARG A 114 12.50 -7.44 -7.70
CA ARG A 114 13.42 -6.38 -7.25
C ARG A 114 14.38 -6.89 -6.18
N THR A 115 13.91 -7.74 -5.26
CA THR A 115 14.74 -8.39 -4.24
C THR A 115 15.84 -9.25 -4.87
N ILE A 116 15.48 -10.09 -5.85
CA ILE A 116 16.43 -10.91 -6.61
C ILE A 116 17.45 -10.02 -7.32
N SER A 117 16.97 -9.00 -8.03
CA SER A 117 17.83 -8.08 -8.81
C SER A 117 18.86 -7.36 -7.93
N PHE A 118 18.45 -6.82 -6.78
CA PHE A 118 19.39 -6.14 -5.88
C PHE A 118 20.36 -7.12 -5.22
N ALA A 119 19.91 -8.32 -4.84
CA ALA A 119 20.79 -9.33 -4.28
C ALA A 119 21.88 -9.78 -5.27
N GLN A 120 21.52 -9.95 -6.54
CA GLN A 120 22.48 -10.23 -7.61
C GLN A 120 23.46 -9.07 -7.81
N SER A 121 22.96 -7.83 -7.85
CA SER A 121 23.80 -6.62 -7.95
C SER A 121 24.83 -6.56 -6.84
N ILE A 122 24.40 -6.74 -5.58
CA ILE A 122 25.28 -6.71 -4.39
C ILE A 122 26.37 -7.79 -4.48
N LYS A 123 26.02 -9.00 -4.92
CA LYS A 123 26.98 -10.12 -5.05
C LYS A 123 27.96 -9.94 -6.20
N SER A 124 27.57 -9.24 -7.26
CA SER A 124 28.39 -9.05 -8.46
C SER A 124 29.41 -7.91 -8.34
N GLN A 125 29.17 -6.96 -7.44
CA GLN A 125 29.98 -5.76 -7.27
C GLN A 125 31.08 -5.98 -6.24
N SER A 126 32.21 -5.29 -6.41
CA SER A 126 33.32 -5.38 -5.45
C SER A 126 32.88 -4.86 -4.08
N PRO A 127 33.10 -5.61 -2.98
CA PRO A 127 32.82 -5.13 -1.63
C PRO A 127 33.49 -3.78 -1.37
N GLY A 128 32.72 -2.84 -0.79
CA GLY A 128 33.20 -1.50 -0.47
C GLY A 128 33.28 -0.51 -1.65
N SER A 129 32.95 -0.93 -2.87
CA SER A 129 32.79 0.01 -4.00
C SER A 129 31.59 0.94 -3.80
N VAL A 130 31.59 2.05 -4.54
CA VAL A 130 30.45 2.99 -4.58
C VAL A 130 29.19 2.26 -5.01
N ASP A 131 29.27 1.53 -6.13
CA ASP A 131 28.14 0.76 -6.68
C ASP A 131 27.60 -0.26 -5.67
N HIS A 132 28.48 -0.99 -4.97
CA HIS A 132 28.09 -1.93 -3.91
C HIS A 132 27.36 -1.23 -2.76
N THR A 133 27.85 -0.06 -2.35
CA THR A 133 27.26 0.72 -1.26
C THR A 133 25.89 1.29 -1.65
N GLU A 134 25.76 1.74 -2.90
CA GLU A 134 24.49 2.21 -3.46
C GLU A 134 23.47 1.08 -3.59
N ALA A 135 23.88 -0.09 -4.10
CA ALA A 135 23.04 -1.27 -4.20
C ALA A 135 22.55 -1.74 -2.81
N LEU A 136 23.44 -1.73 -1.81
CA LEU A 136 23.07 -2.01 -0.42
C LEU A 136 22.07 -0.99 0.14
N SER A 137 22.26 0.30 -0.14
CA SER A 137 21.35 1.36 0.30
C SER A 137 19.97 1.20 -0.34
N ALA A 138 19.92 0.95 -1.65
CA ALA A 138 18.69 0.68 -2.38
C ALA A 138 17.98 -0.58 -1.86
N PHE A 139 18.73 -1.64 -1.58
CA PHE A 139 18.19 -2.87 -1.00
C PHE A 139 17.59 -2.65 0.40
N LYS A 140 18.27 -1.89 1.27
CA LYS A 140 17.74 -1.53 2.59
C LYS A 140 16.45 -0.73 2.51
N LYS A 141 16.31 0.17 1.53
CA LYS A 141 15.07 0.91 1.25
C LYS A 141 13.97 -0.04 0.78
N LEU A 142 14.27 -0.98 -0.12
CA LEU A 142 13.32 -2.00 -0.55
C LEU A 142 12.83 -2.86 0.63
N LEU A 143 13.71 -3.25 1.56
CA LEU A 143 13.30 -4.00 2.74
C LEU A 143 12.34 -3.21 3.65
N ILE A 144 12.50 -1.89 3.74
CA ILE A 144 11.56 -1.01 4.47
C ILE A 144 10.22 -0.97 3.73
N GLU A 145 10.25 -0.76 2.41
CA GLU A 145 9.06 -0.76 1.56
C GLU A 145 8.26 -2.07 1.67
N ILE A 146 8.93 -3.23 1.58
CA ILE A 146 8.32 -4.55 1.76
C ILE A 146 7.68 -4.64 3.15
N ASN A 147 8.38 -4.24 4.20
CA ASN A 147 7.85 -4.33 5.56
C ASN A 147 6.60 -3.46 5.74
N THR A 148 6.61 -2.21 5.26
CA THR A 148 5.46 -1.31 5.32
C THR A 148 4.27 -1.87 4.54
N LYS A 149 4.49 -2.30 3.29
CA LYS A 149 3.45 -2.90 2.45
C LYS A 149 2.84 -4.15 3.10
N VAL A 150 3.65 -5.02 3.68
CA VAL A 150 3.18 -6.22 4.39
C VAL A 150 2.36 -5.84 5.63
N GLN A 151 2.82 -4.87 6.43
CA GLN A 151 2.08 -4.38 7.59
C GLN A 151 0.70 -3.83 7.19
N GLU A 152 0.64 -2.99 6.16
CA GLU A 152 -0.61 -2.45 5.62
C GLU A 152 -1.54 -3.57 5.15
N ASN A 153 -1.02 -4.58 4.45
CA ASN A 153 -1.80 -5.72 4.01
C ASN A 153 -2.40 -6.52 5.18
N VAL A 154 -1.67 -6.67 6.29
CA VAL A 154 -2.18 -7.31 7.52
C VAL A 154 -3.29 -6.48 8.16
N PHE A 155 -3.16 -5.16 8.22
CA PHE A 155 -4.23 -4.28 8.74
C PHE A 155 -5.51 -4.39 7.90
N VAL A 156 -5.39 -4.40 6.56
CA VAL A 156 -6.53 -4.56 5.65
C VAL A 156 -7.19 -5.93 5.83
N LEU A 157 -6.38 -6.99 5.94
CA LEU A 157 -6.87 -8.35 6.21
C LEU A 157 -7.67 -8.40 7.50
N GLN A 158 -7.15 -7.81 8.58
CA GLN A 158 -7.83 -7.77 9.87
C GLN A 158 -9.15 -6.99 9.81
N SER A 159 -9.19 -5.85 9.10
CA SER A 159 -10.43 -5.07 8.93
C SER A 159 -11.49 -5.87 8.18
N LYS A 160 -11.14 -6.49 7.06
CA LYS A 160 -12.08 -7.27 6.26
C LYS A 160 -12.56 -8.55 6.95
N ALA A 161 -11.68 -9.21 7.70
CA ALA A 161 -12.07 -10.35 8.52
C ALA A 161 -13.11 -9.94 9.59
N ASN A 162 -12.93 -8.77 10.21
CA ASN A 162 -13.91 -8.24 11.17
C ASN A 162 -15.25 -7.91 10.49
N GLU A 163 -15.24 -7.30 9.30
CA GLU A 163 -16.46 -7.01 8.54
C GLU A 163 -17.23 -8.29 8.19
N ILE A 164 -16.54 -9.35 7.77
CA ILE A 164 -17.18 -10.65 7.51
C ILE A 164 -17.77 -11.25 8.80
N ALA A 165 -17.06 -11.13 9.92
CA ALA A 165 -17.57 -11.60 11.21
C ALA A 165 -18.80 -10.83 11.68
N GLU A 166 -18.87 -9.51 11.42
CA GLU A 166 -20.05 -8.69 11.67
C GLU A 166 -21.22 -9.09 10.76
N ASP A 167 -20.99 -9.27 9.46
CA ASP A 167 -22.00 -9.74 8.51
C ASP A 167 -22.56 -11.12 8.91
N TYR A 168 -21.69 -12.03 9.39
CA TYR A 168 -22.07 -13.35 9.85
C TYR A 168 -22.96 -13.28 11.11
N LYS A 169 -22.61 -12.42 12.09
CA LYS A 169 -23.46 -12.19 13.27
C LYS A 169 -24.81 -11.62 12.90
N ALA A 170 -24.86 -10.68 11.96
CA ALA A 170 -26.12 -10.11 11.47
C ALA A 170 -26.97 -11.16 10.72
N TYR A 171 -26.32 -12.08 9.99
CA TYR A 171 -26.99 -13.22 9.37
C TYR A 171 -27.59 -14.17 10.42
N GLU A 172 -26.84 -14.54 11.46
CA GLU A 172 -27.37 -15.37 12.56
C GLU A 172 -28.52 -14.69 13.31
N ALA A 173 -28.49 -13.36 13.44
CA ALA A 173 -29.57 -12.57 14.02
C ALA A 173 -30.81 -12.43 13.11
N GLY A 174 -30.72 -12.86 11.83
CA GLY A 174 -31.79 -12.69 10.84
C GLY A 174 -31.95 -11.25 10.32
N GLU A 175 -30.98 -10.38 10.60
CA GLU A 175 -30.99 -8.96 10.24
C GLU A 175 -30.27 -8.69 8.89
N SER A 176 -29.61 -9.70 8.33
CA SER A 176 -28.79 -9.56 7.11
C SER A 176 -29.53 -9.95 5.84
N VAL A 177 -29.28 -9.19 4.78
CA VAL A 177 -29.67 -9.52 3.38
C VAL A 177 -28.64 -10.44 2.72
N VAL A 178 -27.46 -10.61 3.32
CA VAL A 178 -26.33 -11.37 2.77
C VAL A 178 -26.54 -12.86 3.04
N THR A 179 -26.38 -13.70 2.01
CA THR A 179 -26.51 -15.16 2.17
C THR A 179 -25.23 -15.78 2.72
N ILE A 180 -25.34 -16.97 3.34
CA ILE A 180 -24.17 -17.75 3.77
C ILE A 180 -23.18 -18.01 2.61
N ASN A 181 -23.69 -18.21 1.39
CA ASN A 181 -22.87 -18.43 0.20
C ASN A 181 -22.06 -17.17 -0.19
N ASP A 182 -22.64 -15.98 0.01
CA ASP A 182 -21.93 -14.72 -0.20
C ASP A 182 -20.80 -14.55 0.82
N LEU A 183 -21.02 -14.93 2.08
CA LEU A 183 -19.99 -14.91 3.11
C LEU A 183 -18.84 -15.88 2.78
N TYR A 184 -19.15 -17.11 2.38
CA TYR A 184 -18.12 -18.07 1.93
C TYR A 184 -17.32 -17.56 0.74
N ARG A 185 -17.98 -16.92 -0.23
CA ARG A 185 -17.29 -16.29 -1.36
C ARG A 185 -16.36 -15.17 -0.90
N LYS A 186 -16.82 -14.27 -0.01
CA LYS A 186 -16.00 -13.18 0.56
C LYS A 186 -14.76 -13.74 1.27
N VAL A 187 -14.91 -14.79 2.08
CA VAL A 187 -13.80 -15.45 2.78
C VAL A 187 -12.82 -16.08 1.78
N SER A 188 -13.32 -16.80 0.78
CA SER A 188 -12.49 -17.43 -0.24
C SER A 188 -11.70 -16.39 -1.05
N GLU A 189 -12.34 -15.29 -1.46
CA GLU A 189 -11.69 -14.19 -2.15
C GLU A 189 -10.62 -13.52 -1.27
N LEU A 190 -10.91 -13.31 0.01
CA LEU A 190 -9.96 -12.75 0.98
C LEU A 190 -8.73 -13.66 1.09
N PHE A 191 -8.93 -14.98 1.23
CA PHE A 191 -7.84 -15.94 1.32
C PHE A 191 -6.97 -15.96 0.05
N HIS A 192 -7.57 -16.14 -1.13
CA HIS A 192 -6.83 -16.28 -2.39
C HIS A 192 -6.11 -15.01 -2.81
N ARG A 193 -6.68 -13.83 -2.51
CA ARG A 193 -6.09 -12.55 -2.90
C ARG A 193 -5.04 -12.02 -1.92
N ASN A 194 -4.97 -12.53 -0.68
CA ASN A 194 -4.18 -11.87 0.37
C ASN A 194 -3.35 -12.81 1.22
N VAL A 195 -3.94 -13.93 1.63
CA VAL A 195 -3.26 -14.93 2.46
C VAL A 195 -2.31 -15.73 1.59
N LYS A 196 -2.83 -16.32 0.51
CA LYS A 196 -2.03 -17.15 -0.40
C LYS A 196 -0.84 -16.40 -1.01
N PRO A 197 -0.97 -15.17 -1.56
CA PRO A 197 0.15 -14.50 -2.22
C PRO A 197 1.27 -14.11 -1.25
N PHE A 198 0.92 -13.74 -0.02
CA PHE A 198 1.91 -13.50 1.03
C PHE A 198 2.62 -14.79 1.46
N LEU A 199 1.89 -15.91 1.57
CA LEU A 199 2.49 -17.21 1.82
C LEU A 199 3.43 -17.59 0.66
N ASP A 200 2.98 -17.48 -0.58
CA ASP A 200 3.81 -17.75 -1.77
C ASP A 200 5.08 -16.86 -1.81
N PHE A 201 4.98 -15.60 -1.34
CA PHE A 201 6.11 -14.67 -1.25
C PHE A 201 7.12 -15.06 -0.15
N THR A 202 6.64 -15.52 1.00
CA THR A 202 7.46 -15.78 2.20
C THR A 202 7.91 -17.23 2.37
N THR A 203 7.19 -18.18 1.79
CA THR A 203 7.46 -19.63 1.89
C THR A 203 7.80 -20.24 0.55
N THR A 204 8.67 -21.24 0.62
CA THR A 204 9.12 -22.06 -0.51
C THR A 204 8.11 -23.18 -0.82
N ASP A 205 6.80 -22.85 -0.89
CA ASP A 205 5.82 -23.85 -1.31
C ASP A 205 6.02 -24.17 -2.80
N GLN A 206 6.13 -25.46 -3.10
CA GLN A 206 6.84 -26.10 -4.23
C GLN A 206 6.29 -25.82 -5.65
N ILE A 207 5.36 -24.88 -5.81
CA ILE A 207 4.66 -24.65 -7.09
C ILE A 207 5.31 -23.51 -7.91
N LEU A 208 6.12 -22.64 -7.29
CA LEU A 208 6.80 -21.57 -7.99
C LEU A 208 8.23 -21.97 -8.37
N VAL A 209 8.54 -21.95 -9.66
CA VAL A 209 9.86 -22.25 -10.26
C VAL A 209 10.90 -21.16 -9.93
N VAL A 210 10.55 -20.14 -9.14
CA VAL A 210 11.35 -18.93 -8.94
C VAL A 210 11.69 -18.76 -7.45
N GLU A 211 12.90 -18.29 -7.16
CA GLU A 211 13.40 -18.06 -5.80
C GLU A 211 12.45 -17.17 -4.99
N SER A 212 12.12 -17.59 -3.76
CA SER A 212 11.29 -16.82 -2.83
C SER A 212 12.10 -15.69 -2.18
N PHE A 213 11.42 -14.71 -1.58
CA PHE A 213 12.09 -13.67 -0.79
C PHE A 213 12.97 -14.27 0.31
N SER A 214 12.49 -15.33 0.98
CA SER A 214 13.21 -16.01 2.05
C SER A 214 14.50 -16.65 1.57
N ASP A 215 14.50 -17.25 0.39
CA ASP A 215 15.66 -17.92 -0.21
C ASP A 215 16.74 -16.89 -0.58
N VAL A 216 16.33 -15.81 -1.25
CA VAL A 216 17.24 -14.72 -1.63
C VAL A 216 17.89 -14.10 -0.39
N MET A 217 17.10 -13.87 0.67
CA MET A 217 17.61 -13.34 1.94
C MET A 217 18.60 -14.30 2.60
N MET A 218 18.34 -15.61 2.62
CA MET A 218 19.30 -16.60 3.15
C MET A 218 20.59 -16.60 2.35
N ALA A 219 20.49 -16.57 1.02
CA ALA A 219 21.64 -16.55 0.15
C ALA A 219 22.47 -15.25 0.29
N LEU A 220 21.84 -14.13 0.67
CA LEU A 220 22.53 -12.87 0.93
C LEU A 220 23.16 -12.84 2.33
N ILE A 221 22.48 -13.40 3.34
CA ILE A 221 23.04 -13.56 4.69
C ILE A 221 24.31 -14.42 4.63
N ALA A 222 24.24 -15.59 3.98
CA ALA A 222 25.38 -16.48 3.82
C ALA A 222 26.55 -15.81 3.07
N TYR A 223 26.25 -14.95 2.09
CA TYR A 223 27.27 -14.17 1.38
C TYR A 223 28.00 -13.20 2.33
N PHE A 224 27.30 -12.45 3.18
CA PHE A 224 27.93 -11.54 4.14
C PHE A 224 28.67 -12.29 5.26
N GLU A 225 28.16 -13.44 5.70
CA GLU A 225 28.87 -14.32 6.64
C GLU A 225 30.21 -14.81 6.04
N ALA A 226 30.22 -15.22 4.77
CA ALA A 226 31.44 -15.64 4.07
C ALA A 226 32.46 -14.50 3.91
N GLN A 227 32.01 -13.24 3.90
CA GLN A 227 32.88 -12.07 3.87
C GLN A 227 33.31 -11.57 5.26
N ASN A 228 32.94 -12.28 6.33
CA ASN A 228 33.14 -11.87 7.72
C ASN A 228 32.43 -10.55 8.11
N ASP A 229 31.42 -10.10 7.34
CA ASP A 229 30.55 -8.98 7.71
C ASP A 229 29.36 -9.51 8.54
N THR A 230 29.68 -9.92 9.77
CA THR A 230 28.70 -10.48 10.72
C THR A 230 27.63 -9.48 11.11
N ALA A 231 27.96 -8.19 11.15
CA ALA A 231 27.01 -7.12 11.48
C ALA A 231 25.91 -7.02 10.41
N MET A 232 26.28 -7.06 9.12
CA MET A 232 25.29 -7.02 8.03
C MET A 232 24.45 -8.30 8.00
N ALA A 233 25.07 -9.47 8.14
CA ALA A 233 24.38 -10.76 8.18
C ALA A 233 23.31 -10.79 9.29
N ILE A 234 23.67 -10.36 10.51
CA ILE A 234 22.74 -10.26 11.64
C ILE A 234 21.60 -9.28 11.32
N SER A 235 21.92 -8.09 10.79
CA SER A 235 20.90 -7.09 10.44
C SER A 235 19.88 -7.61 9.41
N LEU A 236 20.35 -8.31 8.38
CA LEU A 236 19.51 -8.92 7.36
C LEU A 236 18.67 -10.08 7.93
N SER A 237 19.24 -10.89 8.83
CA SER A 237 18.52 -11.96 9.53
C SER A 237 17.36 -11.41 10.36
N TYR A 238 17.57 -10.32 11.11
CA TYR A 238 16.50 -9.64 11.84
C TYR A 238 15.40 -9.11 10.91
N ARG A 239 15.78 -8.47 9.80
CA ARG A 239 14.80 -7.96 8.82
C ARG A 239 14.00 -9.06 8.14
N LYS A 240 14.66 -10.15 7.75
CA LYS A 240 13.99 -11.36 7.24
C LYS A 240 12.98 -11.87 8.26
N THR A 241 13.39 -12.02 9.52
CA THR A 241 12.54 -12.53 10.59
C THR A 241 11.33 -11.61 10.82
N ALA A 242 11.52 -10.29 10.85
CA ALA A 242 10.45 -9.32 11.01
C ALA A 242 9.39 -9.44 9.90
N ILE A 243 9.82 -9.43 8.63
CA ILE A 243 8.91 -9.53 7.47
C ILE A 243 8.23 -10.89 7.42
N THR A 244 8.95 -11.98 7.66
CA THR A 244 8.36 -13.32 7.62
C THR A 244 7.39 -13.52 8.78
N SER A 245 7.64 -12.97 9.97
CA SER A 245 6.81 -13.18 11.16
C SER A 245 5.31 -12.83 11.00
N PHE A 246 4.97 -11.93 10.08
CA PHE A 246 3.59 -11.61 9.72
C PHE A 246 2.78 -12.82 9.22
N TYR A 247 3.43 -13.94 8.84
CA TYR A 247 2.73 -15.20 8.56
C TYR A 247 1.90 -15.67 9.77
N LYS A 248 2.35 -15.39 11.00
CA LYS A 248 1.66 -15.78 12.23
C LYS A 248 0.36 -15.00 12.39
N ASP A 249 0.42 -13.68 12.15
CA ASP A 249 -0.73 -12.80 12.23
C ASP A 249 -1.76 -13.18 11.16
N ILE A 250 -1.29 -13.43 9.94
CA ILE A 250 -2.14 -13.88 8.82
C ILE A 250 -2.78 -15.25 9.11
N ARG A 251 -2.03 -16.20 9.70
CA ARG A 251 -2.59 -17.49 10.12
C ARG A 251 -3.62 -17.34 11.25
N GLN A 252 -3.38 -16.46 12.21
CA GLN A 252 -4.36 -16.19 13.26
C GLN A 252 -5.65 -15.60 12.68
N ILE A 253 -5.54 -14.65 11.75
CA ILE A 253 -6.70 -14.07 11.05
C ILE A 253 -7.45 -15.15 10.27
N SER A 254 -6.73 -16.02 9.55
CA SER A 254 -7.34 -17.09 8.74
C SER A 254 -8.05 -18.18 9.54
N ASN A 255 -7.71 -18.37 10.82
CA ASN A 255 -8.30 -19.39 11.68
C ASN A 255 -9.53 -18.89 12.48
N ARG A 256 -9.81 -17.59 12.46
CA ARG A 256 -10.96 -16.96 13.12
C ARG A 256 -12.21 -17.04 12.23
#